data_AF-A0A377K515-F1
#
_entry.id   AF-A0A377K515-F1
#
_cell.length_a   1.000
_cell.length_b   1.000
_cell.length_c   1.000
_cell.angle_alpha   90.00
_cell.angle_beta   90.00
_cell.angle_gamma   90.00
#
_symmetry.space_group_name_H-M   'P 1'
#
loop_
_entity.id
_entity.type
_entity.pdbx_description
1 polymer ?
#
loop_
_entity_poly.entity_id
_entity_poly.type
_entity_poly.pdbx_seq_one_letter_code
_entity_poly.pdbx_strand_id
1 'polypeptide(L)'
;MAPRQLAEQVLTHLDLNGIASKVEIAGPGFINIFLDPAFLAEHVQQALASDRLGVATPEKQTIVVDYSAPNVAKEMHVGHLRSTIIGDAAVRTLEFLGHKVIRANHVGDWGTQFGMLIAWLEKQQQENAGEMELADLEGFYRDAKKHYDEDEEFAERARNYVVKLQSGDEYFREMWRKLVDITMTQNQITYDRLNVTLTRDDVMGESLYNPMLPGIVADLKAKGLAVESEGATVVFLDEFKNKEGETDGRDHSEERWWLSLHHH
;
A
#
# COMPACT_ATOMS: atom_id res chain seq x y z
N MET A 1 -21.16 40.18 -19.80
CA MET A 1 -22.23 40.36 -18.79
C MET A 1 -21.57 40.50 -17.43
N ALA A 2 -22.02 41.44 -16.60
CA ALA A 2 -21.49 41.55 -15.24
C ALA A 2 -21.97 40.34 -14.39
N PRO A 3 -21.15 39.74 -13.53
CA PRO A 3 -21.54 38.55 -12.76
C PRO A 3 -22.82 38.73 -11.93
N ARG A 4 -23.06 39.95 -11.43
CA ARG A 4 -24.30 40.29 -10.71
C ARG A 4 -25.54 40.20 -11.59
N GLN A 5 -25.45 40.65 -12.84
CA GLN A 5 -26.55 40.54 -13.82
C GLN A 5 -26.82 39.08 -14.17
N LEU A 6 -25.78 38.25 -14.26
CA LEU A 6 -25.95 36.81 -14.45
C LEU A 6 -26.65 36.18 -13.25
N ALA A 7 -26.26 36.53 -12.02
CA ALA A 7 -26.89 36.03 -10.80
C ALA A 7 -28.39 36.40 -10.73
N GLU A 8 -28.75 37.63 -11.11
CA GLU A 8 -30.15 38.08 -11.21
C GLU A 8 -30.95 37.22 -12.21
N GLN A 9 -30.37 36.91 -13.37
CA GLN A 9 -31.00 36.03 -14.36
C GLN A 9 -31.09 34.57 -13.91
N VAL A 10 -30.10 34.06 -13.16
CA VAL A 10 -30.18 32.71 -12.60
C VAL A 10 -31.30 32.66 -11.55
N LEU A 11 -31.42 33.68 -10.71
CA LEU A 11 -32.41 33.72 -9.64
C LEU A 11 -33.85 33.68 -10.15
N THR A 12 -34.14 34.21 -11.35
CA THR A 12 -35.48 34.13 -11.95
C THR A 12 -35.86 32.73 -12.40
N HIS A 13 -34.89 31.84 -12.61
CA HIS A 13 -35.12 30.45 -13.06
C HIS A 13 -34.84 29.42 -11.96
N LEU A 14 -34.35 29.86 -10.80
CA LEU A 14 -33.99 28.99 -9.68
C LEU A 14 -35.25 28.65 -8.87
N ASP A 15 -35.63 27.37 -8.88
CA ASP A 15 -36.70 26.85 -8.03
C ASP A 15 -36.10 26.04 -6.87
N LEU A 16 -36.23 26.57 -5.66
CA LEU A 16 -35.83 25.93 -4.40
C LEU A 16 -37.00 25.87 -3.41
N ASN A 17 -38.23 25.88 -3.92
CA ASN A 17 -39.42 25.77 -3.08
C ASN A 17 -39.41 24.47 -2.28
N GLY A 18 -39.66 24.58 -0.97
CA GLY A 18 -39.59 23.45 -0.05
C GLY A 18 -38.16 23.02 0.33
N ILE A 19 -37.12 23.69 -0.17
CA ILE A 19 -35.70 23.44 0.18
C ILE A 19 -35.11 24.64 0.92
N ALA A 20 -35.30 25.85 0.39
CA ALA A 20 -34.74 27.09 0.94
C ALA A 20 -35.86 28.04 1.41
N SER A 21 -35.69 28.63 2.59
CA SER A 21 -36.58 29.67 3.14
C SER A 21 -36.26 31.06 2.60
N LYS A 22 -35.01 31.28 2.17
CA LYS A 22 -34.54 32.54 1.60
C LYS A 22 -33.40 32.30 0.62
N VAL A 23 -33.39 33.06 -0.48
CA VAL A 23 -32.27 33.13 -1.43
C VAL A 23 -32.00 34.59 -1.75
N GLU A 24 -30.73 35.02 -1.71
CA GLU A 24 -30.36 36.42 -1.96
C GLU A 24 -29.01 36.53 -2.69
N ILE A 25 -28.84 37.61 -3.47
CA ILE A 25 -27.59 37.90 -4.15
C ILE A 25 -26.69 38.75 -3.24
N ALA A 26 -25.47 38.27 -3.00
CA ALA A 26 -24.45 38.96 -2.22
C ALA A 26 -23.28 39.45 -3.08
N GLY A 27 -22.83 40.68 -2.80
CA GLY A 27 -21.65 41.28 -3.42
C GLY A 27 -21.70 41.27 -4.96
N PRO A 28 -20.64 40.81 -5.65
CA PRO A 28 -20.53 40.90 -7.10
C PRO A 28 -21.37 39.86 -7.86
N GLY A 29 -22.06 38.94 -7.19
CA GLY A 29 -22.87 37.89 -7.84
C GLY A 29 -22.90 36.53 -7.12
N PHE A 30 -22.53 36.46 -5.84
CA PHE A 30 -22.75 35.25 -5.05
C PHE A 30 -24.25 35.07 -4.79
N ILE A 31 -24.71 33.83 -4.71
CA ILE A 31 -26.09 33.50 -4.33
C ILE A 31 -26.03 32.78 -2.99
N ASN A 32 -26.50 33.44 -1.94
CA ASN A 32 -26.62 32.85 -0.61
C ASN A 32 -27.95 32.08 -0.53
N ILE A 33 -27.90 30.82 -0.10
CA ILE A 33 -29.07 29.95 0.05
C ILE A 33 -29.24 29.64 1.54
N PHE A 34 -30.41 29.95 2.09
CA PHE A 34 -30.75 29.69 3.49
C PHE A 34 -31.78 28.57 3.53
N LEU A 35 -31.43 27.43 4.12
CA LEU A 35 -32.28 26.24 4.14
C LEU A 35 -33.58 26.51 4.91
N ASP A 36 -34.65 25.86 4.48
CA ASP A 36 -35.93 25.89 5.17
C ASP A 36 -35.86 25.01 6.44
N PRO A 37 -36.25 25.51 7.62
CA PRO A 37 -36.32 24.69 8.84
C PRO A 37 -37.20 23.44 8.69
N ALA A 38 -38.29 23.50 7.91
CA ALA A 38 -39.15 22.36 7.66
C ALA A 38 -38.43 21.28 6.83
N PHE A 39 -37.69 21.70 5.79
CA PHE A 39 -36.83 20.83 4.98
C PHE A 39 -35.79 20.09 5.85
N LEU A 40 -35.11 20.84 6.73
CA LEU A 40 -34.14 20.27 7.67
C LEU A 40 -34.79 19.29 8.65
N ALA A 41 -35.94 19.66 9.23
CA ALA A 41 -36.65 18.81 10.18
C ALA A 41 -37.09 17.47 9.56
N GLU A 42 -37.53 17.48 8.30
CA GLU A 42 -37.86 16.26 7.56
C GLU A 42 -36.62 15.40 7.31
N HIS A 43 -35.51 15.99 6.84
CA HIS A 43 -34.28 15.24 6.58
C HIS A 43 -33.66 14.65 7.86
N VAL A 44 -33.80 15.33 9.01
CA VAL A 44 -33.40 14.78 10.31
C VAL A 44 -34.24 13.55 10.67
N GLN A 45 -35.57 13.61 10.47
CA GLN A 45 -36.45 12.47 10.72
C GLN A 45 -36.12 11.29 9.80
N GLN A 46 -35.87 11.55 8.51
CA GLN A 46 -35.47 10.53 7.54
C GLN A 46 -34.12 9.91 7.89
N ALA A 47 -33.13 10.72 8.31
CA ALA A 47 -31.84 10.22 8.76
C ALA A 47 -31.97 9.32 10.00
N LEU A 48 -32.76 9.73 11.00
CA LEU A 48 -33.00 8.91 12.20
C LEU A 48 -33.77 7.61 11.93
N ALA A 49 -34.55 7.56 10.85
CA ALA A 49 -35.26 6.35 10.42
C ALA A 49 -34.36 5.36 9.65
N SER A 50 -33.10 5.72 9.35
CA SER A 50 -32.16 4.92 8.58
C SER A 50 -30.95 4.53 9.43
N ASP A 51 -30.60 3.24 9.47
CA ASP A 51 -29.42 2.74 10.18
C ASP A 51 -28.10 3.38 9.69
N ARG A 52 -28.10 3.89 8.45
CA ARG A 52 -26.96 4.57 7.80
C ARG A 52 -27.18 6.08 7.67
N LEU A 53 -28.09 6.65 8.45
CA LEU A 53 -28.36 8.08 8.55
C LEU A 53 -28.74 8.75 7.21
N GLY A 54 -29.36 8.00 6.30
CA GLY A 54 -29.74 8.50 4.98
C GLY A 54 -28.56 8.76 4.04
N VAL A 55 -27.33 8.31 4.37
CA VAL A 55 -26.18 8.44 3.47
C VAL A 55 -26.44 7.64 2.20
N ALA A 56 -26.48 8.30 1.04
CA ALA A 56 -26.70 7.63 -0.23
C ALA A 56 -25.61 6.59 -0.55
N THR A 57 -25.98 5.56 -1.32
CA THR A 57 -25.01 4.58 -1.86
C THR A 57 -24.64 5.04 -3.27
N PRO A 58 -23.38 5.42 -3.53
CA PRO A 58 -22.91 5.73 -4.88
C PRO A 58 -22.96 4.50 -5.80
N GLU A 59 -22.68 4.69 -7.09
CA GLU A 59 -22.46 3.53 -7.97
C GLU A 59 -21.30 2.68 -7.46
N LYS A 60 -21.56 1.37 -7.36
CA LYS A 60 -20.61 0.43 -6.79
C LYS A 60 -19.39 0.30 -7.70
N GLN A 61 -18.21 0.32 -7.08
CA GLN A 61 -16.92 0.11 -7.74
C GLN A 61 -16.14 -0.98 -7.01
N THR A 62 -15.16 -1.55 -7.70
CA THR A 62 -14.12 -2.37 -7.05
C THR A 62 -12.91 -1.49 -6.83
N ILE A 63 -12.49 -1.32 -5.59
CA ILE A 63 -11.40 -0.41 -5.21
C ILE A 63 -10.36 -1.21 -4.45
N VAL A 64 -9.14 -1.24 -4.97
CA VAL A 64 -7.98 -1.78 -4.24
C VAL A 64 -7.38 -0.65 -3.43
N VAL A 65 -7.16 -0.88 -2.14
CA VAL A 65 -6.48 0.07 -1.24
C VAL A 65 -5.20 -0.59 -0.75
N ASP A 66 -4.06 -0.10 -1.23
CA ASP A 66 -2.74 -0.51 -0.79
C ASP A 66 -2.31 0.34 0.42
N TYR A 67 -2.10 -0.31 1.56
CA TYR A 67 -1.73 0.36 2.80
C TYR A 67 -1.05 -0.55 3.82
N SER A 68 -0.50 0.09 4.87
CA SER A 68 0.34 -0.53 5.90
C SER A 68 1.73 -0.94 5.37
N ALA A 69 1.79 -1.97 4.52
CA ALA A 69 2.99 -2.45 3.83
C ALA A 69 4.26 -2.53 4.72
N PRO A 70 4.22 -3.21 5.89
CA PRO A 70 5.41 -3.39 6.71
C PRO A 70 6.42 -4.31 6.02
N ASN A 71 7.69 -4.10 6.32
CA ASN A 71 8.76 -5.01 5.92
C ASN A 71 8.76 -6.25 6.83
N VAL A 72 8.89 -7.43 6.24
CA VAL A 72 9.05 -8.68 7.00
C VAL A 72 10.41 -8.71 7.70
N ALA A 73 10.48 -9.38 8.87
CA ALA A 73 11.66 -9.46 9.71
C ALA A 73 12.20 -8.11 10.23
N LYS A 74 11.33 -7.10 10.28
CA LYS A 74 11.53 -5.85 11.03
C LYS A 74 10.24 -5.53 11.79
N GLU A 75 10.35 -4.91 12.95
CA GLU A 75 9.15 -4.43 13.65
C GLU A 75 8.47 -3.29 12.89
N MET A 76 7.14 -3.25 13.00
CA MET A 76 6.35 -2.17 12.44
C MET A 76 6.63 -0.85 13.18
N HIS A 77 7.39 0.05 12.55
CA HIS A 77 7.68 1.37 13.11
C HIS A 77 6.66 2.47 12.72
N VAL A 78 6.78 3.66 13.33
CA VAL A 78 5.90 4.84 13.14
C VAL A 78 5.67 5.20 11.66
N GLY A 79 6.66 4.99 10.79
CA GLY A 79 6.50 5.20 9.34
C GLY A 79 5.34 4.40 8.71
N HIS A 80 5.12 3.15 9.14
CA HIS A 80 4.02 2.30 8.65
C HIS A 80 2.69 2.64 9.34
N LEU A 81 2.72 3.20 10.55
CA LEU A 81 1.52 3.53 11.32
C LEU A 81 0.65 4.56 10.61
N ARG A 82 1.26 5.59 9.99
CA ARG A 82 0.53 6.59 9.22
C ARG A 82 -0.23 5.97 8.05
N SER A 83 0.45 5.15 7.25
CA SER A 83 -0.17 4.43 6.12
C SER A 83 -1.32 3.53 6.62
N THR A 84 -1.07 2.79 7.70
CA THR A 84 -2.04 1.88 8.31
C THR A 84 -3.34 2.61 8.71
N ILE A 85 -3.23 3.72 9.46
CA ILE A 85 -4.41 4.44 9.98
C ILE A 85 -5.17 5.14 8.84
N ILE A 86 -4.47 5.83 7.95
CA ILE A 86 -5.10 6.57 6.84
C ILE A 86 -5.77 5.60 5.87
N GLY A 87 -5.08 4.51 5.51
CA GLY A 87 -5.63 3.48 4.64
C GLY A 87 -6.85 2.81 5.25
N ASP A 88 -6.82 2.45 6.54
CA ASP A 88 -7.97 1.82 7.20
C ASP A 88 -9.19 2.75 7.26
N ALA A 89 -8.98 4.06 7.49
CA ALA A 89 -10.05 5.05 7.44
C ALA A 89 -10.65 5.19 6.03
N ALA A 90 -9.81 5.14 4.98
CA ALA A 90 -10.27 5.15 3.60
C ALA A 90 -11.10 3.88 3.28
N VAL A 91 -10.59 2.71 3.64
CA VAL A 91 -11.27 1.42 3.50
C VAL A 91 -12.64 1.44 4.15
N ARG A 92 -12.72 1.81 5.44
CA ARG A 92 -13.99 1.87 6.19
C ARG A 92 -14.99 2.82 5.56
N THR A 93 -14.53 3.98 5.09
CA THR A 93 -15.37 4.97 4.41
C THR A 93 -15.94 4.41 3.11
N LEU A 94 -15.09 3.80 2.29
CA LEU A 94 -15.49 3.22 1.00
C LEU A 94 -16.44 2.01 1.18
N GLU A 95 -16.19 1.16 2.18
CA GLU A 95 -17.09 0.05 2.52
C GLU A 95 -18.44 0.55 3.03
N PHE A 96 -18.46 1.58 3.89
CA PHE A 96 -19.70 2.21 4.35
C PHE A 96 -20.52 2.80 3.19
N LEU A 97 -19.84 3.36 2.18
CA LEU A 97 -20.47 3.83 0.94
C LEU A 97 -20.93 2.68 0.03
N GLY A 98 -20.59 1.43 0.31
CA GLY A 98 -21.07 0.24 -0.41
C GLY A 98 -20.16 -0.26 -1.53
N HIS A 99 -18.94 0.26 -1.65
CA HIS A 99 -17.96 -0.24 -2.62
C HIS A 99 -17.46 -1.65 -2.25
N LYS A 100 -17.02 -2.42 -3.27
CA LYS A 100 -16.24 -3.64 -3.04
C LYS A 100 -14.79 -3.21 -2.82
N VAL A 101 -14.37 -3.17 -1.55
CA VAL A 101 -13.00 -2.80 -1.21
C VAL A 101 -12.14 -4.06 -1.09
N ILE A 102 -10.97 -4.05 -1.73
CA ILE A 102 -9.94 -5.09 -1.62
C ILE A 102 -8.77 -4.43 -0.92
N ARG A 103 -8.46 -4.90 0.29
CA ARG A 103 -7.28 -4.46 1.03
C ARG A 103 -6.07 -5.18 0.43
N ALA A 104 -5.01 -4.44 0.16
CA ALA A 104 -3.75 -4.99 -0.28
C ALA A 104 -2.67 -4.60 0.74
N ASN A 105 -2.28 -5.55 1.58
CA ASN A 105 -1.14 -5.37 2.48
C ASN A 105 0.12 -5.81 1.73
N HIS A 106 0.73 -4.85 1.03
CA HIS A 106 1.89 -5.08 0.16
C HIS A 106 3.18 -5.20 0.99
N VAL A 107 3.30 -6.30 1.72
CA VAL A 107 4.42 -6.54 2.64
C VAL A 107 5.73 -6.72 1.86
N GLY A 108 6.81 -6.16 2.42
CA GLY A 108 8.17 -6.39 1.93
C GLY A 108 8.66 -7.77 2.37
N ASP A 109 8.21 -8.81 1.68
CA ASP A 109 8.49 -10.22 1.96
C ASP A 109 9.52 -10.85 1.03
N TRP A 110 10.17 -10.06 0.18
CA TRP A 110 11.21 -10.54 -0.73
C TRP A 110 12.46 -9.66 -0.67
N GLY A 111 13.64 -10.23 -0.95
CA GLY A 111 14.91 -9.49 -0.99
C GLY A 111 16.11 -10.25 -0.41
N THR A 112 17.30 -9.68 -0.62
CA THR A 112 18.58 -10.31 -0.26
C THR A 112 18.77 -10.46 1.26
N GLN A 113 18.08 -9.64 2.05
CA GLN A 113 18.07 -9.72 3.52
C GLN A 113 17.57 -11.09 4.03
N PHE A 114 16.73 -11.80 3.27
CA PHE A 114 16.25 -13.11 3.68
C PHE A 114 17.33 -14.17 3.72
N GLY A 115 18.42 -14.02 2.95
CA GLY A 115 19.54 -14.97 3.00
C GLY A 115 20.17 -15.06 4.39
N MET A 116 20.47 -13.92 5.02
CA MET A 116 21.04 -13.89 6.37
C MET A 116 20.01 -14.32 7.43
N LEU A 117 18.73 -13.99 7.25
CA LEU A 117 17.68 -14.35 8.19
C LEU A 117 17.42 -15.87 8.19
N ILE A 118 17.41 -16.49 7.02
CA ILE A 118 17.29 -17.95 6.90
C ILE A 118 18.52 -18.63 7.46
N ALA A 119 19.73 -18.15 7.16
CA ALA A 119 20.97 -18.71 7.71
C ALA A 119 21.02 -18.63 9.25
N TRP A 120 20.54 -17.51 9.81
CA TRP A 120 20.44 -17.34 11.26
C TRP A 120 19.37 -18.24 11.87
N LEU A 121 18.20 -18.37 11.22
CA LEU A 121 17.13 -19.27 11.65
C LEU A 121 17.59 -20.73 11.70
N GLU A 122 18.32 -21.18 10.68
CA GLU A 122 18.86 -22.53 10.61
C GLU A 122 19.85 -22.78 11.75
N LYS A 123 20.81 -21.86 11.96
CA LYS A 123 21.80 -21.96 13.04
C LYS A 123 21.12 -22.06 14.40
N GLN A 124 20.12 -21.22 14.65
CA GLN A 124 19.36 -21.22 15.89
C GLN A 124 18.57 -22.53 16.12
N GLN A 125 17.95 -23.11 15.07
CA GLN A 125 17.27 -24.40 15.18
C GLN A 125 18.21 -25.58 15.44
N GLN A 126 19.45 -25.50 14.94
CA GLN A 126 20.48 -26.52 15.20
C GLN A 126 21.03 -26.44 16.62
N GLU A 127 21.18 -25.22 17.16
CA GLU A 127 21.70 -24.98 18.51
C GLU A 127 20.62 -25.19 19.60
N ASN A 128 19.36 -24.86 19.30
CA ASN A 128 18.22 -25.00 20.19
C ASN A 128 17.16 -25.91 19.56
N ALA A 129 17.12 -27.18 19.97
CA ALA A 129 16.22 -28.22 19.43
C ALA A 129 14.71 -28.05 19.78
N GLY A 130 14.24 -26.82 20.03
CA GLY A 130 12.85 -26.51 20.38
C GLY A 130 12.18 -25.57 19.37
N GLU A 131 10.84 -25.49 19.41
CA GLU A 131 10.09 -24.46 18.69
C GLU A 131 10.56 -23.09 19.17
N MET A 132 11.23 -22.35 18.28
CA MET A 132 11.69 -21.00 18.58
C MET A 132 10.49 -20.05 18.57
N GLU A 133 10.08 -19.59 19.76
CA GLU A 133 9.30 -18.36 19.86
C GLU A 133 10.21 -17.18 19.51
N LEU A 134 10.08 -16.70 18.28
CA LEU A 134 10.66 -15.44 17.82
C LEU A 134 9.92 -14.26 18.45
N ALA A 135 9.97 -14.15 19.78
CA ALA A 135 9.36 -13.08 20.54
C ALA A 135 10.05 -11.71 20.31
N ASP A 136 11.28 -11.72 19.81
CA ASP A 136 12.08 -10.52 19.49
C ASP A 136 12.61 -10.57 18.05
N LEU A 137 11.79 -10.09 17.11
CA LEU A 137 12.17 -9.96 15.69
C LEU A 137 13.29 -8.93 15.48
N GLU A 138 13.36 -7.88 16.30
CA GLU A 138 14.42 -6.86 16.20
C GLU A 138 15.77 -7.43 16.64
N GLY A 139 15.79 -8.18 17.75
CA GLY A 139 16.95 -8.92 18.22
C GLY A 139 17.42 -9.93 17.19
N PHE A 140 16.50 -10.71 16.64
CA PHE A 140 16.80 -11.69 15.60
C PHE A 140 17.46 -11.06 14.36
N TYR A 141 16.91 -9.96 13.84
CA TYR A 141 17.49 -9.24 12.71
C TYR A 141 18.88 -8.68 13.05
N ARG A 142 19.04 -8.09 14.24
CA ARG A 142 20.30 -7.50 14.69
C ARG A 142 21.39 -8.54 14.84
N ASP A 143 21.07 -9.70 15.39
CA ASP A 143 22.02 -10.79 15.58
C ASP A 143 22.41 -11.45 14.25
N ALA A 144 21.45 -11.65 13.34
CA ALA A 144 21.72 -12.10 11.98
C ALA A 144 22.64 -11.12 11.24
N LYS A 145 22.38 -9.81 11.37
CA LYS A 145 23.20 -8.76 10.76
C LYS A 145 24.60 -8.72 11.35
N LYS A 146 24.73 -8.83 12.66
CA LYS A 146 26.02 -8.88 13.35
C LYS A 146 26.88 -10.05 12.84
N HIS A 147 26.31 -11.26 12.74
CA HIS A 147 27.03 -12.40 12.18
C HIS A 147 27.37 -12.23 10.71
N TYR A 148 26.49 -11.60 9.93
CA TYR A 148 26.77 -11.27 8.54
C TYR A 148 27.97 -10.32 8.37
N ASP A 149 28.18 -9.39 9.30
CA ASP A 149 29.26 -8.41 9.23
C ASP A 149 30.57 -8.93 9.86
N GLU A 150 30.49 -9.88 10.81
CA GLU A 150 31.65 -10.35 11.60
C GLU A 150 32.16 -11.75 11.19
N ASP A 151 31.38 -12.55 10.47
CA ASP A 151 31.70 -13.94 10.07
C ASP A 151 31.58 -14.13 8.55
N GLU A 152 32.71 -14.24 7.85
CA GLU A 152 32.74 -14.37 6.39
C GLU A 152 32.13 -15.69 5.89
N GLU A 153 32.27 -16.79 6.64
CA GLU A 153 31.65 -18.07 6.28
C GLU A 153 30.12 -17.98 6.40
N PHE A 154 29.63 -17.27 7.41
CA PHE A 154 28.20 -16.96 7.54
C PHE A 154 27.71 -16.05 6.41
N ALA A 155 28.47 -15.01 6.06
CA ALA A 155 28.12 -14.10 4.98
C ALA A 155 28.05 -14.79 3.61
N GLU A 156 29.01 -15.67 3.30
CA GLU A 156 29.01 -16.46 2.07
C GLU A 156 27.81 -17.41 2.01
N ARG A 157 27.52 -18.11 3.11
CA ARG A 157 26.34 -18.98 3.24
C ARG A 157 25.04 -18.20 3.06
N ALA A 158 24.91 -17.03 3.69
CA ALA A 158 23.74 -16.16 3.54
C ALA A 158 23.53 -15.71 2.08
N ARG A 159 24.58 -15.32 1.36
CA ARG A 159 24.51 -15.00 -0.08
C ARG A 159 24.03 -16.19 -0.90
N ASN A 160 24.56 -17.39 -0.63
CA ASN A 160 24.12 -18.61 -1.29
C ASN A 160 22.65 -18.95 -1.00
N TYR A 161 22.15 -18.63 0.20
CA TYR A 161 20.75 -18.90 0.57
C TYR A 161 19.77 -18.02 -0.19
N VAL A 162 20.16 -16.79 -0.54
CA VAL A 162 19.38 -15.94 -1.47
C VAL A 162 19.20 -16.66 -2.81
N VAL A 163 20.29 -17.19 -3.38
CA VAL A 163 20.24 -17.90 -4.68
C VAL A 163 19.34 -19.12 -4.61
N LYS A 164 19.42 -19.92 -3.53
CA LYS A 164 18.56 -21.10 -3.34
C LYS A 164 17.08 -20.73 -3.14
N LEU A 165 16.80 -19.65 -2.42
CA LEU A 165 15.44 -19.14 -2.26
C LEU A 165 14.87 -18.68 -3.61
N GLN A 166 15.65 -17.93 -4.40
CA GLN A 166 15.27 -17.43 -5.71
C GLN A 166 15.13 -18.53 -6.76
N SER A 167 15.95 -19.60 -6.69
CA SER A 167 15.82 -20.77 -7.56
C SER A 167 14.56 -21.60 -7.26
N GLY A 168 13.91 -21.33 -6.14
CA GLY A 168 12.67 -21.99 -5.73
C GLY A 168 12.88 -23.30 -4.97
N ASP A 169 14.04 -23.48 -4.34
CA ASP A 169 14.30 -24.62 -3.46
C ASP A 169 13.26 -24.67 -2.32
N GLU A 170 12.56 -25.81 -2.19
CA GLU A 170 11.41 -25.93 -1.28
C GLU A 170 11.83 -25.81 0.19
N TYR A 171 13.02 -26.29 0.57
CA TYR A 171 13.49 -26.15 1.94
C TYR A 171 13.66 -24.68 2.34
N PHE A 172 14.27 -23.89 1.47
CA PHE A 172 14.47 -22.45 1.71
C PHE A 172 13.14 -21.69 1.65
N ARG A 173 12.20 -22.11 0.79
CA ARG A 173 10.84 -21.56 0.77
C ARG A 173 10.07 -21.84 2.06
N GLU A 174 10.17 -23.03 2.62
CA GLU A 174 9.53 -23.35 3.90
C GLU A 174 10.10 -22.49 5.04
N MET A 175 11.42 -22.32 5.09
CA MET A 175 12.07 -21.44 6.06
C MET A 175 11.66 -19.98 5.90
N TRP A 176 11.58 -19.51 4.65
CA TRP A 176 11.09 -18.18 4.32
C TRP A 176 9.64 -17.98 4.78
N ARG A 177 8.72 -18.91 4.45
CA ARG A 177 7.31 -18.85 4.90
C ARG A 177 7.21 -18.77 6.41
N LYS A 178 8.00 -19.55 7.16
CA LYS A 178 8.03 -19.46 8.63
C LYS A 178 8.39 -18.06 9.13
N LEU A 179 9.40 -17.41 8.55
CA LEU A 179 9.78 -16.04 8.92
C LEU A 179 8.68 -15.02 8.61
N VAL A 180 8.03 -15.16 7.46
CA VAL A 180 6.89 -14.33 7.06
C VAL A 180 5.73 -14.53 8.04
N ASP A 181 5.34 -15.78 8.31
CA ASP A 181 4.22 -16.12 9.20
C ASP A 181 4.42 -15.58 10.61
N ILE A 182 5.63 -15.72 11.16
CA ILE A 182 5.97 -15.19 12.48
C ILE A 182 5.84 -13.67 12.49
N THR A 183 6.39 -12.98 11.49
CA THR A 183 6.31 -11.51 11.40
C THR A 183 4.85 -11.05 11.27
N MET A 184 4.07 -11.72 10.43
CA MET A 184 2.66 -11.38 10.23
C MET A 184 1.80 -11.66 11.46
N THR A 185 2.15 -12.67 12.26
CA THR A 185 1.50 -12.92 13.56
C THR A 185 1.69 -11.73 14.51
N GLN A 186 2.92 -11.24 14.62
CA GLN A 186 3.23 -10.09 15.48
C GLN A 186 2.56 -8.80 14.97
N ASN A 187 2.56 -8.59 13.66
CA ASN A 187 1.86 -7.46 13.05
C ASN A 187 0.36 -7.51 13.33
N GLN A 188 -0.27 -8.69 13.26
CA GLN A 188 -1.70 -8.85 13.54
C GLN A 188 -2.06 -8.43 14.96
N ILE A 189 -1.26 -8.79 15.97
CA ILE A 189 -1.48 -8.33 17.36
C ILE A 189 -1.51 -6.80 17.43
N THR A 190 -0.65 -6.14 16.65
CA THR A 190 -0.63 -4.68 16.60
C THR A 190 -1.84 -4.11 15.85
N TYR A 191 -2.25 -4.71 14.74
CA TYR A 191 -3.47 -4.32 14.02
C TYR A 191 -4.71 -4.46 14.90
N ASP A 192 -4.83 -5.55 15.64
CA ASP A 192 -5.95 -5.80 16.56
C ASP A 192 -6.01 -4.74 17.65
N ARG A 193 -4.86 -4.38 18.24
CA ARG A 193 -4.76 -3.29 19.23
C ARG A 193 -5.15 -1.92 18.67
N LEU A 194 -4.88 -1.69 17.39
CA LEU A 194 -5.24 -0.45 16.69
C LEU A 194 -6.68 -0.46 16.18
N ASN A 195 -7.40 -1.59 16.30
CA ASN A 195 -8.70 -1.82 15.67
C ASN A 195 -8.65 -1.54 14.15
N VAL A 196 -7.60 -2.03 13.50
CA VAL A 196 -7.42 -1.98 12.04
C VAL A 196 -8.10 -3.20 11.41
N THR A 197 -8.67 -3.04 10.22
CA THR A 197 -9.44 -4.10 9.54
C THR A 197 -8.60 -5.07 8.71
N LEU A 198 -7.27 -4.93 8.72
CA LEU A 198 -6.35 -5.85 8.05
C LEU A 198 -6.34 -7.22 8.72
N THR A 199 -6.33 -8.24 7.88
CA THR A 199 -6.19 -9.65 8.25
C THR A 199 -5.06 -10.30 7.46
N ARG A 200 -4.73 -11.56 7.79
CA ARG A 200 -3.75 -12.34 7.03
C ARG A 200 -4.16 -12.60 5.57
N ASP A 201 -5.45 -12.66 5.28
CA ASP A 201 -5.95 -12.92 3.93
C ASP A 201 -5.78 -11.71 3.00
N ASP A 202 -5.50 -10.53 3.56
CA ASP A 202 -5.24 -9.29 2.81
C ASP A 202 -3.77 -9.14 2.39
N VAL A 203 -2.90 -10.10 2.76
CA VAL A 203 -1.47 -10.06 2.45
C VAL A 203 -1.23 -10.35 0.96
N MET A 204 -0.66 -9.36 0.27
CA MET A 204 -0.27 -9.43 -1.14
C MET A 204 1.15 -8.92 -1.28
N GLY A 205 2.10 -9.64 -0.66
CA GLY A 205 3.51 -9.28 -0.64
C GLY A 205 4.16 -9.27 -2.02
N GLU A 206 5.33 -8.65 -2.10
CA GLU A 206 6.14 -8.57 -3.33
C GLU A 206 6.39 -9.95 -3.96
N SER A 207 6.58 -10.98 -3.12
CA SER A 207 6.84 -12.34 -3.55
C SER A 207 5.75 -12.92 -4.46
N LEU A 208 4.50 -12.45 -4.32
CA LEU A 208 3.35 -12.85 -5.14
C LEU A 208 3.57 -12.54 -6.64
N TYR A 209 4.30 -11.47 -6.94
CA TYR A 209 4.47 -10.96 -8.30
C TYR A 209 5.72 -11.53 -8.99
N ASN A 210 6.61 -12.22 -8.26
CA ASN A 210 7.86 -12.77 -8.80
C ASN A 210 7.70 -13.58 -10.11
N PRO A 211 6.71 -14.50 -10.23
CA PRO A 211 6.54 -15.28 -11.46
C PRO A 211 6.13 -14.42 -12.67
N MET A 212 5.60 -13.22 -12.45
CA MET A 212 5.10 -12.33 -13.50
C MET A 212 6.20 -11.47 -14.15
N LEU A 213 7.29 -11.22 -13.41
CA LEU A 213 8.31 -10.23 -13.78
C LEU A 213 9.02 -10.55 -15.10
N PRO A 214 9.44 -11.80 -15.39
CA PRO A 214 10.03 -12.13 -16.71
C PRO A 214 9.08 -11.85 -17.87
N GLY A 215 7.78 -12.10 -17.69
CA GLY A 215 6.76 -11.85 -18.71
C GLY A 215 6.54 -10.37 -18.98
N ILE A 216 6.52 -9.54 -17.93
CA ILE A 216 6.39 -8.09 -18.04
C ILE A 216 7.61 -7.49 -18.77
N VAL A 217 8.83 -7.89 -18.39
CA VAL A 217 10.06 -7.41 -19.04
C VAL A 217 10.07 -7.78 -20.53
N ALA A 218 9.69 -9.01 -20.87
CA ALA A 218 9.60 -9.45 -22.27
C ALA A 218 8.56 -8.66 -23.07
N ASP A 219 7.38 -8.39 -22.48
CA ASP A 219 6.32 -7.60 -23.11
C ASP A 219 6.74 -6.15 -23.37
N LEU A 220 7.41 -5.50 -22.39
CA LEU A 220 7.93 -4.14 -22.55
C LEU A 220 9.00 -4.04 -23.64
N LYS A 221 9.89 -5.05 -23.75
CA LYS A 221 10.88 -5.15 -24.84
C LYS A 221 10.18 -5.33 -26.20
N ALA A 222 9.17 -6.21 -26.27
CA ALA A 222 8.43 -6.47 -27.50
C ALA A 222 7.66 -5.24 -28.01
N LYS A 223 7.19 -4.38 -27.09
CA LYS A 223 6.53 -3.10 -27.41
C LYS A 223 7.51 -1.98 -27.78
N GLY A 224 8.83 -2.22 -27.69
CA GLY A 224 9.86 -1.22 -27.93
C GLY A 224 9.91 -0.12 -26.87
N LEU A 225 9.29 -0.34 -25.70
CA LEU A 225 9.30 0.60 -24.57
C LEU A 225 10.55 0.42 -23.70
N ALA A 226 10.98 -0.84 -23.51
CA ALA A 226 12.19 -1.17 -22.77
C ALA A 226 13.37 -1.42 -23.71
N VAL A 227 14.50 -0.76 -23.43
CA VAL A 227 15.73 -0.82 -24.24
C VAL A 227 16.94 -1.13 -23.35
N GLU A 228 18.01 -1.65 -23.95
CA GLU A 228 19.29 -1.83 -23.24
C GLU A 228 20.04 -0.50 -23.15
N SER A 229 20.46 -0.13 -21.94
CA SER A 229 21.30 1.04 -21.66
C SER A 229 22.28 0.69 -20.54
N GLU A 230 23.58 0.86 -20.78
CA GLU A 230 24.65 0.60 -19.79
C GLU A 230 24.60 -0.80 -19.14
N GLY A 231 24.10 -1.80 -19.88
CA GLY A 231 23.97 -3.18 -19.40
C GLY A 231 22.72 -3.46 -18.57
N ALA A 232 21.78 -2.53 -18.49
CA ALA A 232 20.48 -2.72 -17.86
C ALA A 232 19.34 -2.54 -18.89
N THR A 233 18.22 -3.21 -18.64
CA THR A 233 16.97 -2.96 -19.37
C THR A 233 16.24 -1.78 -18.71
N VAL A 234 16.04 -0.69 -19.46
CA VAL A 234 15.45 0.57 -18.97
C VAL A 234 14.28 1.04 -19.82
N VAL A 235 13.37 1.81 -19.23
CA VAL A 235 12.27 2.51 -19.93
C VAL A 235 12.48 4.01 -19.73
N PHE A 236 12.51 4.78 -20.82
CA PHE A 236 12.59 6.24 -20.75
C PHE A 236 11.18 6.83 -20.71
N LEU A 237 10.93 7.71 -19.74
CA LEU A 237 9.66 8.41 -19.58
C LEU A 237 9.90 9.91 -19.77
N ASP A 238 9.18 10.54 -20.71
CA ASP A 238 9.37 11.95 -21.05
C ASP A 238 8.99 12.89 -19.89
N GLU A 239 8.11 12.42 -19.01
CA GLU A 239 7.62 13.12 -17.83
C GLU A 239 8.69 13.26 -16.73
N PHE A 240 9.69 12.37 -16.72
CA PHE A 240 10.76 12.37 -15.73
C PHE A 240 12.07 12.82 -16.38
N LYS A 241 12.54 13.99 -15.96
CA LYS A 241 13.78 14.58 -16.42
C LYS A 241 14.78 14.66 -15.30
N ASN A 242 16.03 14.36 -15.63
CA ASN A 242 17.13 14.57 -14.70
C ASN A 242 17.34 16.10 -14.47
N LYS A 243 18.24 16.44 -13.54
CA LYS A 243 18.57 17.85 -13.22
C LYS A 243 19.11 18.65 -14.42
N GLU A 244 19.50 17.98 -15.49
CA GLU A 244 20.07 18.56 -16.72
C GLU A 244 19.02 18.70 -17.83
N GLY A 245 17.77 18.27 -17.60
CA GLY A 245 16.65 18.42 -18.52
C GLY A 245 16.55 17.33 -19.60
N GLU A 246 17.40 16.29 -19.50
CA GLU A 246 17.35 15.11 -20.35
C GLU A 246 16.36 14.10 -19.78
N THR A 247 15.73 13.33 -20.68
CA THR A 247 14.84 12.24 -20.28
C THR A 247 15.65 11.19 -19.53
N ASP A 248 15.33 10.99 -18.25
CA ASP A 248 16.11 10.10 -17.41
C ASP A 248 15.62 8.67 -17.64
N GLY A 249 16.46 7.83 -18.21
CA GLY A 249 16.24 6.38 -18.26
C GLY A 249 16.80 5.67 -17.03
N ARG A 250 17.31 6.42 -16.05
CA ARG A 250 17.77 5.83 -14.80
C ARG A 250 16.58 5.56 -13.89
N ASP A 251 16.44 4.27 -13.61
CA ASP A 251 16.24 3.68 -12.28
C ASP A 251 16.50 4.70 -11.16
N HIS A 252 15.50 5.52 -10.85
CA HIS A 252 15.50 6.29 -9.62
C HIS A 252 15.63 5.25 -8.51
N SER A 253 16.61 5.42 -7.62
CA SER A 253 16.96 4.44 -6.58
C SER A 253 15.84 4.07 -5.59
N GLU A 254 14.63 4.61 -5.77
CA GLU A 254 13.38 4.18 -5.12
C GLU A 254 12.55 3.19 -5.96
N GLU A 255 12.91 2.91 -7.23
CA GLU A 255 12.21 2.04 -8.21
C GLU A 255 12.94 0.73 -8.54
N ARG A 256 14.04 0.42 -7.82
CA ARG A 256 14.70 -0.91 -7.90
C ARG A 256 13.75 -2.10 -7.68
N TRP A 257 12.58 -1.86 -7.09
CA TRP A 257 11.56 -2.87 -6.80
C TRP A 257 11.05 -3.62 -8.05
N TRP A 258 11.10 -3.02 -9.24
CA TRP A 258 10.55 -3.67 -10.45
C TRP A 258 11.58 -4.38 -11.36
N LEU A 259 12.84 -3.94 -11.38
CA LEU A 259 13.82 -4.38 -12.38
C LEU A 259 15.10 -5.01 -11.82
N SER A 260 15.31 -5.06 -10.50
CA SER A 260 16.50 -5.68 -9.88
C SER A 260 16.46 -7.23 -9.85
N LEU A 261 15.86 -7.88 -10.86
CA LEU A 261 15.81 -9.35 -10.94
C LEU A 261 16.80 -9.97 -11.91
N HIS A 262 17.58 -9.17 -12.63
CA HIS A 262 18.62 -9.70 -13.50
C HIS A 262 19.87 -8.85 -13.30
N HIS A 263 20.67 -9.21 -12.31
CA HIS A 263 22.13 -9.21 -12.37
C HIS A 263 22.74 -9.84 -11.13
N HIS A 264 22.88 -11.16 -11.17
CA HIS A 264 24.10 -11.86 -10.79
C HIS A 264 24.29 -13.07 -11.72
#